data_AF-A0A2E0F6V0-F1
#
_entry.id   AF-A0A2E0F6V0-F1
#
_cell.length_a   1.000
_cell.length_b   1.000
_cell.length_c   1.000
_cell.angle_alpha   90.00
_cell.angle_beta   90.00
_cell.angle_gamma   90.00
#
_symmetry.space_group_name_H-M   'P 1'
#
loop_
_entity.id
_entity.type
_entity.pdbx_description
1 polymer ?
#
loop_
_entity_poly.entity_id
_entity_poly.type
_entity_poly.pdbx_seq_one_letter_code
_entity_poly.pdbx_strand_id
1 'polypeptide(L)'
;SNGRTYKSYRGMGSIAAMGRGSADRYFQEEVTSDKFVPEGVEGRVPYRGAVEKVIEQLVGGVKASMGYTGNKNIKNFQKNTNLVKITPAGLSESHVHSISITRESPNYQLNK
;
A
#
# COMPACT_ATOMS: atom_id res chain seq x y z
N SER A 1 24.00 3.35 -0.06
CA SER A 1 23.08 2.40 0.61
C SER A 1 22.98 2.81 2.08
N ASN A 2 22.07 3.74 2.40
CA ASN A 2 22.07 4.51 3.66
C ASN A 2 21.59 3.72 4.89
N GLY A 3 22.20 2.58 5.23
CA GLY A 3 21.90 1.81 6.46
C GLY A 3 20.46 1.31 6.64
N ARG A 4 19.57 1.57 5.68
CA ARG A 4 18.16 1.18 5.71
C ARG A 4 18.04 -0.28 5.31
N THR A 5 17.31 -1.06 6.10
CA THR A 5 16.95 -2.44 5.82
C THR A 5 15.75 -2.51 4.89
N TYR A 6 15.79 -3.41 3.91
CA TYR A 6 14.73 -3.60 2.91
C TYR A 6 14.32 -5.07 2.83
N LYS A 7 13.12 -5.33 2.29
CA LYS A 7 12.66 -6.66 1.88
C LYS A 7 12.28 -6.65 0.41
N SER A 8 12.54 -7.74 -0.29
CA SER A 8 12.08 -7.92 -1.68
C SER A 8 10.55 -7.96 -1.71
N TYR A 9 9.98 -7.31 -2.72
CA TYR A 9 8.55 -7.29 -2.98
C TYR A 9 8.32 -7.38 -4.48
N ARG A 10 7.38 -8.21 -4.92
CA ARG A 10 7.11 -8.44 -6.34
C ARG A 10 5.64 -8.67 -6.59
N GLY A 11 5.15 -8.15 -7.71
CA GLY A 11 3.84 -8.51 -8.24
C GLY A 11 3.80 -9.97 -8.66
N MET A 12 2.65 -10.63 -8.55
CA MET A 12 2.55 -12.03 -8.95
C MET A 12 2.64 -12.25 -10.47
N GLY A 13 2.43 -11.21 -11.27
CA GLY A 13 2.66 -11.20 -12.71
C GLY A 13 4.08 -10.79 -13.10
N SER A 14 5.02 -10.75 -12.15
CA SER A 14 6.45 -10.58 -12.46
C SER A 14 7.05 -11.86 -13.01
N ILE A 15 8.11 -11.74 -13.81
CA ILE A 15 8.80 -12.89 -14.42
C ILE A 15 9.25 -13.88 -13.34
N ALA A 16 9.86 -13.41 -12.24
CA ALA A 16 10.34 -14.32 -11.19
C ALA A 16 9.22 -14.97 -10.38
N ALA A 17 8.00 -14.40 -10.37
CA ALA A 17 6.84 -15.03 -9.76
C ALA A 17 6.20 -16.05 -10.70
N MET A 18 5.98 -15.66 -11.97
CA MET A 18 5.35 -16.52 -12.98
C MET A 18 6.18 -17.77 -13.27
N GLY A 19 7.51 -17.62 -13.34
CA GLY A 19 8.44 -18.76 -13.47
C GLY A 19 8.47 -19.69 -12.26
N ARG A 20 7.76 -19.35 -11.17
CA ARG A 20 7.56 -20.20 -9.98
C ARG A 20 6.10 -20.57 -9.76
N GLY A 21 5.28 -20.57 -10.81
CA GLY A 21 3.93 -21.14 -10.79
C GLY A 21 2.80 -20.15 -10.57
N SER A 22 3.02 -18.83 -10.68
CA SER A 22 1.89 -17.87 -10.70
C SER A 22 1.35 -17.57 -12.09
N ALA A 23 1.90 -18.20 -13.14
CA ALA A 23 1.53 -17.98 -14.53
C ALA A 23 0.06 -18.31 -14.85
N ASP A 24 -0.56 -19.25 -14.14
CA ASP A 24 -1.99 -19.62 -14.24
C ASP A 24 -2.91 -18.40 -14.18
N ARG A 25 -2.68 -17.56 -13.16
CA ARG A 25 -3.47 -16.36 -12.93
C ARG A 25 -3.39 -15.33 -14.05
N TYR A 26 -2.41 -15.48 -14.95
CA TYR A 26 -2.15 -14.60 -16.08
C TYR A 26 -2.31 -15.33 -17.42
N PHE A 27 -2.88 -16.55 -17.41
CA PHE A 27 -3.10 -17.37 -18.61
C PHE A 27 -1.83 -17.66 -19.40
N GLN A 28 -0.70 -17.82 -18.69
CA GLN A 28 0.63 -18.06 -19.28
C GLN A 28 1.23 -19.41 -18.88
N GLU A 29 0.42 -20.38 -18.45
CA GLU A 29 0.91 -21.70 -17.95
C GLU A 29 1.72 -22.48 -18.97
N GLU A 30 1.29 -22.47 -20.24
CA GLU A 30 1.94 -23.19 -21.34
C GLU A 30 3.07 -22.37 -22.00
N VAL A 31 3.32 -21.16 -21.51
CA VAL A 31 4.34 -20.27 -22.05
C VAL A 31 5.67 -20.57 -21.36
N THR A 32 6.74 -20.72 -22.14
CA THR A 32 8.08 -20.85 -21.58
C THR A 32 8.50 -19.53 -20.92
N SER A 33 9.31 -19.61 -19.85
CA SER A 33 9.71 -18.45 -19.04
C SER A 33 10.24 -17.27 -19.83
N ASP A 34 10.91 -17.54 -20.94
CA ASP A 34 11.59 -16.54 -21.78
C ASP A 34 10.61 -15.77 -22.69
N LYS A 35 9.35 -16.21 -22.76
CA LYS A 35 8.27 -15.60 -23.55
C LYS A 35 7.17 -15.00 -22.69
N PHE A 36 7.34 -14.95 -21.37
CA PHE A 36 6.36 -14.33 -20.51
C PHE A 36 6.16 -12.85 -20.83
N VAL A 37 4.91 -12.41 -20.80
CA VAL A 37 4.53 -11.00 -20.84
C VAL A 37 4.20 -10.58 -19.40
N PRO A 38 5.12 -9.87 -18.70
CA PRO A 38 4.90 -9.53 -17.29
C PRO A 38 3.92 -8.37 -17.12
N GLU A 39 2.94 -8.56 -16.25
CA GLU A 39 2.02 -7.52 -15.76
C GLU A 39 2.40 -7.00 -14.37
N GLY A 40 3.45 -7.58 -13.77
CA GLY A 40 3.96 -7.21 -12.46
C GLY A 40 5.43 -6.79 -12.49
N VAL A 41 5.78 -5.87 -11.59
CA VAL A 41 7.17 -5.44 -11.39
C VAL A 41 7.77 -6.07 -10.14
N GLU A 42 9.09 -6.08 -10.08
CA GLU A 42 9.88 -6.51 -8.93
C GLU A 42 10.59 -5.32 -8.32
N GLY A 43 10.74 -5.34 -7.00
CA GLY A 43 11.41 -4.24 -6.30
C GLY A 43 11.68 -4.60 -4.85
N ARG A 44 11.93 -3.55 -4.06
CA ARG A 44 12.17 -3.67 -2.63
C ARG A 44 11.39 -2.60 -1.88
N VAL A 45 10.91 -2.97 -0.71
CA VAL A 45 10.21 -2.06 0.21
C VAL A 45 11.02 -1.91 1.50
N PRO A 46 10.98 -0.75 2.17
CA PRO A 46 11.60 -0.58 3.47
C PRO A 46 11.06 -1.61 4.48
N TYR A 47 11.93 -2.13 5.34
CA TYR A 47 11.51 -2.99 6.44
C TYR A 47 10.61 -2.22 7.42
N ARG A 48 9.45 -2.79 7.74
CA ARG A 48 8.42 -2.14 8.59
C ARG A 48 8.31 -2.71 10.00
N GLY A 49 9.21 -3.59 10.43
CA GLY A 49 9.12 -4.23 11.74
C GLY A 49 8.14 -5.41 11.78
N ALA A 50 7.59 -5.68 12.96
CA ALA A 50 6.59 -6.72 13.21
C ALA A 50 5.24 -6.35 12.59
N VAL A 51 4.52 -7.35 12.07
CA VAL A 51 3.22 -7.17 11.41
C VAL A 51 2.17 -6.58 12.36
N GLU A 52 2.19 -6.99 13.63
CA GLU A 52 1.30 -6.49 14.68
C GLU A 52 1.28 -4.96 14.74
N LYS A 53 2.46 -4.32 14.79
CA LYS A 53 2.58 -2.86 14.83
C LYS A 53 1.98 -2.18 13.60
N VAL A 54 2.09 -2.80 12.42
CA VAL A 54 1.49 -2.28 11.19
C VAL A 54 -0.04 -2.36 11.28
N ILE A 55 -0.58 -3.49 11.77
CA ILE A 55 -2.01 -3.68 11.94
C ILE A 55 -2.58 -2.68 12.96
N GLU A 56 -1.92 -2.46 14.10
CA GLU A 56 -2.34 -1.48 15.10
C GLU A 56 -2.51 -0.08 14.51
N GLN A 57 -1.56 0.38 13.70
CA GLN A 57 -1.62 1.68 13.04
C GLN A 57 -2.76 1.75 12.01
N LEU A 58 -2.95 0.70 11.21
CA LEU A 58 -4.04 0.63 10.23
C LEU A 58 -5.42 0.64 10.91
N VAL A 59 -5.59 -0.17 11.95
CA VAL A 59 -6.83 -0.23 12.73
C VAL A 59 -7.08 1.10 13.44
N GLY A 60 -6.04 1.74 13.98
CA GLY A 60 -6.11 3.07 14.58
C GLY A 60 -6.65 4.11 13.60
N GLY A 61 -6.13 4.13 12.36
CA GLY A 61 -6.61 5.02 11.30
C GLY A 61 -8.08 4.81 10.94
N VAL A 62 -8.51 3.55 10.80
CA VAL A 62 -9.92 3.21 10.52
C VAL A 62 -10.82 3.66 11.68
N LYS A 63 -10.44 3.38 12.93
CA LYS A 63 -11.21 3.81 14.11
C LYS A 63 -11.31 5.33 14.23
N ALA A 64 -10.24 6.06 13.94
CA ALA A 64 -10.27 7.53 13.91
C ALA A 64 -11.25 8.06 12.85
N SER A 65 -11.22 7.50 11.64
CA SER A 65 -12.16 7.85 10.55
C SER A 65 -13.62 7.55 10.90
N MET A 66 -13.86 6.39 11.52
CA MET A 66 -15.18 6.04 12.07
C MET A 66 -15.64 7.03 13.15
N GLY A 67 -14.72 7.52 13.99
CA GLY A 67 -14.99 8.58 14.96
C GLY A 67 -15.42 9.90 14.31
N TYR A 68 -14.66 10.39 13.33
CA TYR A 68 -14.99 11.62 12.59
C TYR A 68 -16.34 11.55 11.88
N THR A 69 -16.74 10.36 11.43
CA THR A 69 -18.00 10.15 10.70
C THR A 69 -19.15 9.65 11.59
N GLY A 70 -18.93 9.50 12.90
CA GLY A 70 -19.98 9.10 13.85
C GLY A 70 -20.46 7.65 13.71
N ASN A 71 -19.63 6.74 13.19
CA ASN A 71 -20.03 5.37 12.90
C ASN A 71 -19.48 4.35 13.90
N LYS A 72 -20.37 3.71 14.67
CA LYS A 72 -19.99 2.76 15.72
C LYS A 72 -19.46 1.40 15.23
N ASN A 73 -19.69 1.05 13.96
CA ASN A 73 -19.25 -0.23 13.38
C ASN A 73 -19.05 -0.10 11.86
N ILE A 74 -18.40 -1.10 11.25
CA ILE A 74 -18.05 -1.11 9.83
C ILE A 74 -19.30 -1.05 8.93
N LYS A 75 -20.38 -1.74 9.30
CA LYS A 75 -21.63 -1.74 8.52
C LYS A 75 -22.25 -0.33 8.44
N ASN A 76 -22.26 0.40 9.55
CA ASN A 76 -22.73 1.78 9.59
C ASN A 76 -21.78 2.70 8.81
N PHE A 77 -20.47 2.52 8.96
CA PHE A 77 -19.47 3.30 8.23
C PHE A 77 -19.63 3.17 6.71
N GLN A 78 -19.83 1.94 6.21
CA GLN A 78 -20.08 1.70 4.78
C GLN A 78 -21.38 2.33 4.27
N LYS A 79 -22.43 2.41 5.11
CA LYS A 79 -23.75 2.91 4.70
C LYS A 79 -23.90 4.43 4.82
N ASN A 80 -23.30 5.02 5.86
CA ASN A 80 -23.62 6.38 6.29
C ASN A 80 -22.54 7.41 5.93
N THR A 81 -21.37 6.98 5.46
CA THR A 81 -20.28 7.89 5.14
C THR A 81 -20.47 8.51 3.75
N ASN A 82 -20.45 9.83 3.71
CA ASN A 82 -20.45 10.60 2.47
C ASN A 82 -19.01 10.89 2.05
N LEU A 83 -18.72 10.72 0.76
CA LEU A 83 -17.44 11.09 0.16
C LEU A 83 -17.61 12.34 -0.69
N VAL A 84 -16.55 13.14 -0.75
CA VAL A 84 -16.48 14.33 -1.60
C VAL A 84 -15.36 14.17 -2.61
N LYS A 85 -15.59 14.68 -3.83
CA LYS A 85 -14.57 14.69 -4.87
C LYS A 85 -13.66 15.89 -4.65
N ILE A 86 -12.35 15.65 -4.65
CA ILE A 86 -11.32 16.70 -4.52
C ILE A 86 -10.53 16.83 -5.83
N THR A 87 -9.85 17.97 -5.98
CA THR A 87 -8.90 18.21 -7.06
C THR A 87 -7.50 17.72 -6.68
N PRO A 88 -6.53 17.64 -7.61
CA PRO A 88 -5.14 17.35 -7.27
C PRO A 88 -4.51 18.37 -6.28
N ALA A 89 -4.97 19.63 -6.31
CA ALA A 89 -4.57 20.64 -5.34
C ALA A 89 -5.08 20.28 -3.93
N GLY A 90 -6.33 19.85 -3.80
CA GLY A 90 -6.89 19.38 -2.53
C GLY A 90 -6.19 18.11 -2.00
N LEU A 91 -5.71 17.24 -2.89
CA LEU A 91 -4.89 16.08 -2.49
C LEU A 91 -3.53 16.53 -1.94
N SER A 92 -2.91 17.54 -2.56
CA SER A 92 -1.64 18.10 -2.09
C SER A 92 -1.80 18.79 -0.74
N GLU A 93 -2.92 19.49 -0.54
CA GLU A 93 -3.31 20.09 0.74
C GLU A 93 -3.57 19.04 1.83
N SER A 94 -4.10 17.86 1.46
CA SER A 94 -4.37 16.78 2.42
C SER A 94 -3.09 16.10 2.96
N HIS A 95 -1.98 16.18 2.23
CA HIS A 95 -0.69 15.66 2.67
C HIS A 95 0.10 16.70 3.47
N VAL A 96 1.16 16.28 4.16
CA VAL A 96 2.06 17.24 4.81
C VAL A 96 2.68 18.13 3.74
N HIS A 97 2.44 19.43 3.82
CA HIS A 97 2.95 20.43 2.89
C HIS A 97 3.50 21.66 3.62
N SER A 98 4.34 22.43 2.93
CA SER A 98 4.92 23.69 3.43
C SER A 98 5.81 23.59 4.68
N ILE A 99 6.17 22.37 5.11
CA ILE A 99 7.09 22.11 6.24
C ILE A 99 8.08 20.99 5.91
N SER A 100 9.21 20.99 6.62
CA SER A 100 10.19 19.89 6.57
C SER A 100 9.92 18.89 7.69
N ILE A 101 9.70 17.63 7.33
CA ILE A 101 9.53 16.54 8.30
C ILE A 101 10.91 16.18 8.88
N THR A 102 11.07 16.33 10.19
CA THR A 102 12.34 16.03 10.89
C THR A 102 12.40 14.61 11.46
N ARG A 103 11.24 13.98 11.69
CA ARG A 103 11.11 12.59 12.15
C ARG A 103 9.94 11.92 11.44
N GLU A 104 10.16 10.71 10.94
CA GLU A 104 9.11 9.93 10.27
C GLU A 104 8.09 9.42 11.30
N SER A 105 6.79 9.49 10.94
CA SER A 105 5.71 8.93 11.74
C SER A 105 5.46 7.46 11.36
N PRO A 106 5.06 6.59 12.31
CA PRO A 106 4.81 5.17 12.01
C PRO A 106 3.75 4.91 10.93
N ASN A 107 2.79 5.82 10.78
CA ASN A 107 1.65 5.74 9.86
C ASN A 107 1.75 6.71 8.66
N TYR A 108 2.84 7.47 8.54
CA TYR A 108 3.01 8.43 7.44
C TYR A 108 4.46 8.45 6.95
N GLN A 109 4.66 7.92 5.75
CA GLN A 109 5.94 7.90 5.06
C GLN A 109 5.76 8.57 3.71
N LEU A 110 6.50 9.66 3.48
CA LEU A 110 6.68 10.21 2.13
C LEU A 110 7.65 9.28 1.40
N ASN A 111 7.12 8.23 0.77
CA ASN A 111 7.91 7.44 -0.16
C ASN A 111 8.24 8.34 -1.37
N LYS A 112 9.47 8.81 -1.43
CA LYS A 112 10.14 9.13 -2.70
C LYS A 112 10.97 7.93 -3.13
#